data_AF-A0A329RBV1-F1
#
_entry.id   AF-A0A329RBV1-F1
#
_cell.length_a   1.000
_cell.length_b   1.000
_cell.length_c   1.000
_cell.angle_alpha   90.00
_cell.angle_beta   90.00
_cell.angle_gamma   90.00
#
_symmetry.space_group_name_H-M   'P 1'
#
loop_
_entity.id
_entity.type
_entity.pdbx_description
1 polymer ?
#
loop_
_entity_poly.entity_id
_entity_poly.type
_entity_poly.pdbx_seq_one_letter_code
_entity_poly.pdbx_strand_id
1 'polypeptide(L)'
;MDAQASLDASTETIEKLRQFIKSIPESSLSIQKQAQREREVFKAKVVANAKLTSKLHRLLSDLIQGDSSDVQALQSMVAVQRDRIHRLTQANGIFRQQVDLRAMGVDTLVLATEGIASGDINLDLLDLDQSTRDALAQPQQLDAAAGVSKPLEKLKRIIAKPIKRL
;
A
#
# COMPACT_ATOMS: atom_id res chain seq x y z
N MET A 1 -15.63 56.31 -85.24
CA MET A 1 -14.42 55.58 -84.76
C MET A 1 -14.72 54.75 -83.51
N ASP A 2 -15.77 55.06 -82.75
CA ASP A 2 -16.03 54.46 -81.43
C ASP A 2 -16.54 53.01 -81.46
N ALA A 3 -17.23 52.60 -82.53
CA ALA A 3 -17.74 51.23 -82.67
C ALA A 3 -16.61 50.19 -82.84
N GLN A 4 -15.52 50.55 -83.53
CA GLN A 4 -14.38 49.66 -83.76
C GLN A 4 -13.59 49.44 -82.47
N ALA A 5 -13.33 50.53 -81.73
CA ALA A 5 -12.65 50.47 -80.44
C ALA A 5 -13.45 49.69 -79.38
N SER A 6 -14.78 49.79 -79.41
CA SER A 6 -15.66 49.00 -78.54
C SER A 6 -15.62 47.50 -78.87
N LEU A 7 -15.53 47.16 -80.16
CA LEU A 7 -15.42 45.78 -80.63
C LEU A 7 -14.06 45.16 -80.27
N ASP A 8 -12.97 45.91 -80.44
CA ASP A 8 -11.62 45.49 -80.05
C ASP A 8 -11.53 45.25 -78.53
N ALA A 9 -12.08 46.15 -77.71
CA ALA A 9 -12.15 45.96 -76.26
C ALA A 9 -12.98 44.72 -75.87
N SER A 10 -14.07 44.45 -76.60
CA SER A 10 -14.87 43.24 -76.39
C SER A 10 -14.08 41.97 -76.72
N THR A 11 -13.30 41.96 -77.81
CA THR A 11 -12.46 40.80 -78.14
C THR A 11 -11.36 40.56 -77.11
N GLU A 12 -10.71 41.61 -76.59
CA GLU A 12 -9.67 41.48 -75.57
C GLU A 12 -10.24 40.91 -74.26
N THR A 13 -11.45 41.32 -73.86
CA THR A 13 -12.11 40.76 -72.66
C THR A 13 -12.49 39.29 -72.84
N ILE A 14 -12.93 38.89 -74.03
CA ILE A 14 -13.22 37.48 -74.36
C ILE A 14 -11.94 36.64 -74.33
N GLU A 15 -10.82 37.16 -74.85
CA GLU A 15 -9.54 36.46 -74.85
C GLU A 15 -9.01 36.26 -73.42
N LYS A 16 -9.12 37.29 -72.57
CA LYS A 16 -8.80 37.21 -71.12
C LYS A 16 -9.68 36.18 -70.41
N LEU A 17 -10.99 36.18 -70.66
CA LEU A 17 -11.91 35.18 -70.11
C LEU A 17 -11.56 33.77 -70.56
N ARG A 18 -11.20 33.59 -71.84
CA ARG A 18 -10.80 32.29 -72.38
C ARG A 18 -9.50 31.79 -71.76
N GLN A 19 -8.52 32.66 -71.58
CA GLN A 19 -7.28 32.33 -70.87
C GLN A 19 -7.54 31.97 -69.40
N PHE A 20 -8.42 32.72 -68.73
CA PHE A 20 -8.84 32.43 -67.36
C PHE A 20 -9.56 31.08 -67.24
N ILE A 21 -10.54 30.81 -68.11
CA ILE A 21 -11.24 29.51 -68.15
C ILE A 21 -10.25 28.38 -68.41
N LYS A 22 -9.22 28.60 -69.24
CA LYS A 22 -8.19 27.59 -69.53
C LYS A 22 -7.24 27.35 -68.35
N SER A 23 -7.01 28.33 -67.48
CA SER A 23 -6.14 28.19 -66.30
C SER A 23 -6.85 27.63 -65.05
N ILE A 24 -8.20 27.67 -65.02
CA ILE A 24 -9.00 27.11 -63.92
C ILE A 24 -8.73 25.59 -63.70
N PRO A 25 -8.71 24.72 -64.73
CA PRO A 25 -8.43 23.30 -64.53
C PRO A 25 -7.04 23.02 -63.96
N GLU A 26 -6.02 23.76 -64.41
CA GLU A 26 -4.65 23.60 -63.94
C GLU A 26 -4.49 24.04 -62.47
N SER A 27 -5.11 25.16 -62.10
CA SER A 27 -5.14 25.63 -60.71
C SER A 27 -5.96 24.71 -59.80
N SER A 28 -7.08 24.16 -60.30
CA SER A 28 -7.87 23.16 -59.57
C SER A 28 -7.06 21.89 -59.29
N LEU A 29 -6.35 21.37 -60.29
CA LEU A 29 -5.49 20.19 -60.15
C LEU A 29 -4.33 20.43 -59.19
N SER A 30 -3.73 21.63 -59.19
CA SER A 30 -2.64 21.96 -58.27
C SER A 30 -3.13 22.04 -56.82
N ILE A 31 -4.28 22.69 -56.58
CA ILE A 31 -4.94 22.75 -55.27
C ILE A 31 -5.29 21.34 -54.78
N GLN A 32 -5.85 20.49 -55.64
CA GLN A 32 -6.20 19.11 -55.27
C GLN A 32 -4.97 18.30 -54.85
N LYS A 33 -3.86 18.43 -55.59
CA LYS A 33 -2.58 17.77 -55.24
C LYS A 33 -2.04 18.28 -53.91
N GLN A 34 -2.13 19.57 -53.64
CA GLN A 34 -1.68 20.17 -52.39
C GLN A 34 -2.54 19.68 -51.22
N ALA A 35 -3.86 19.71 -51.35
CA ALA A 35 -4.79 19.23 -50.33
C ALA A 35 -4.56 17.74 -49.99
N GLN A 36 -4.25 16.91 -51.00
CA GLN A 36 -3.95 15.50 -50.76
C GLN A 36 -2.62 15.31 -50.01
N ARG A 37 -1.58 16.07 -50.34
CA ARG A 37 -0.30 16.04 -49.58
C ARG A 37 -0.50 16.45 -48.13
N GLU A 38 -1.22 17.54 -47.90
CA GLU A 38 -1.51 18.03 -46.55
C GLU A 38 -2.33 17.02 -45.74
N ARG A 39 -3.28 16.34 -46.38
CA ARG A 39 -4.06 15.27 -45.76
C ARG A 39 -3.18 14.10 -45.32
N GLU A 40 -2.24 13.66 -46.16
CA GLU A 40 -1.30 12.58 -45.79
C GLU A 40 -0.36 13.01 -44.65
N VAL A 41 0.15 14.24 -44.68
CA VAL A 41 0.96 14.80 -43.58
C VAL A 41 0.15 14.85 -42.28
N PHE A 42 -1.10 15.32 -42.35
CA PHE A 42 -1.98 15.37 -41.19
C PHE A 42 -2.24 13.96 -40.63
N LYS A 43 -2.57 12.99 -41.49
CA LYS A 43 -2.77 11.60 -41.10
C LYS A 43 -1.53 11.02 -40.41
N ALA A 44 -0.34 11.27 -40.96
CA ALA A 44 0.92 10.84 -40.35
C ALA A 44 1.13 11.48 -38.95
N LYS A 45 0.83 12.77 -38.79
CA LYS A 45 0.89 13.46 -37.49
C LYS A 45 -0.11 12.89 -36.49
N VAL A 46 -1.34 12.60 -36.91
CA VAL A 46 -2.36 11.99 -36.04
C VAL A 46 -1.91 10.61 -35.58
N VAL A 47 -1.38 9.77 -36.47
CA VAL A 47 -0.85 8.45 -36.11
C VAL A 47 0.32 8.56 -35.14
N ALA A 48 1.25 9.49 -35.39
CA ALA A 48 2.37 9.75 -34.49
C ALA A 48 1.90 10.21 -33.10
N ASN A 49 0.92 11.12 -33.05
CA ASN A 49 0.32 11.58 -31.80
C ASN A 49 -0.38 10.43 -31.06
N ALA A 50 -1.20 9.63 -31.74
CA ALA A 50 -1.86 8.46 -31.16
C ALA A 50 -0.85 7.48 -30.56
N LYS A 51 0.30 7.27 -31.22
CA LYS A 51 1.40 6.45 -30.69
C LYS A 51 2.04 7.05 -29.44
N LEU A 52 2.24 8.37 -29.39
CA LEU A 52 2.75 9.06 -28.21
C LEU A 52 1.76 8.96 -27.04
N THR A 53 0.48 9.20 -27.29
CA THR A 53 -0.59 9.08 -26.28
C THR A 53 -0.70 7.65 -25.74
N SER A 54 -0.61 6.63 -26.61
CA SER A 54 -0.59 5.22 -26.19
C SER A 54 0.62 4.91 -25.30
N LYS A 55 1.82 5.41 -25.64
CA LYS A 55 3.01 5.27 -24.79
C LYS A 55 2.83 5.95 -23.44
N LEU A 56 2.29 7.16 -23.42
CA LEU A 56 2.02 7.90 -22.19
C LEU A 56 1.05 7.13 -21.29
N HIS A 57 -0.06 6.62 -21.84
CA HIS A 57 -1.00 5.79 -21.08
C HIS A 57 -0.34 4.57 -20.46
N ARG A 58 0.55 3.88 -21.19
CA ARG A 58 1.28 2.73 -20.65
C ARG A 58 2.18 3.13 -19.49
N LEU A 59 2.98 4.19 -19.64
CA LEU A 59 3.87 4.68 -18.58
C LEU A 59 3.10 5.08 -17.32
N LEU A 60 1.96 5.77 -17.49
CA LEU A 60 1.10 6.14 -16.36
C LEU A 60 0.48 4.92 -15.68
N SER A 61 0.05 3.91 -16.45
CA SER A 61 -0.46 2.66 -15.90
C SER A 61 0.61 1.90 -15.12
N ASP A 62 1.82 1.80 -15.66
CA ASP A 62 2.95 1.12 -15.01
C ASP A 62 3.33 1.83 -13.70
N LEU A 63 3.30 3.17 -13.67
CA LEU A 63 3.55 3.97 -12.47
C LEU A 63 2.48 3.73 -11.40
N ILE A 64 1.20 3.80 -11.75
CA ILE A 64 0.09 3.58 -10.80
C ILE A 64 0.14 2.17 -10.22
N GLN A 65 0.44 1.16 -11.05
CA GLN A 65 0.56 -0.22 -10.59
C GLN A 65 1.76 -0.42 -9.67
N GLY A 66 2.92 0.19 -9.99
CA GLY A 66 4.10 0.18 -9.14
C GLY A 66 3.84 0.80 -7.77
N ASP A 67 3.32 2.04 -7.74
CA ASP A 67 3.01 2.76 -6.51
C ASP A 67 1.98 1.99 -5.66
N SER A 68 0.95 1.43 -6.29
CA SER A 68 -0.07 0.64 -5.59
C SER A 68 0.51 -0.63 -4.97
N SER A 69 1.40 -1.33 -5.68
CA SER A 69 2.06 -2.54 -5.18
C SER A 69 2.96 -2.22 -3.99
N ASP A 70 3.76 -1.15 -4.09
CA ASP A 70 4.69 -0.75 -3.04
C ASP A 70 3.96 -0.27 -1.79
N VAL A 71 2.88 0.51 -1.95
CA VAL A 71 2.03 0.92 -0.83
C VAL A 71 1.40 -0.29 -0.14
N GLN A 72 0.91 -1.27 -0.89
CA GLN A 72 0.33 -2.49 -0.31
C GLN A 72 1.39 -3.32 0.44
N ALA A 73 2.59 -3.45 -0.12
CA ALA A 73 3.71 -4.15 0.52
C ALA A 73 4.11 -3.47 1.84
N LEU A 74 4.23 -2.13 1.84
CA LEU A 74 4.52 -1.34 3.03
C LEU A 74 3.45 -1.49 4.10
N GLN A 75 2.17 -1.42 3.73
CA GLN A 75 1.06 -1.62 4.67
C GLN A 75 1.09 -3.02 5.32
N SER A 76 1.38 -4.05 4.53
CA SER A 76 1.55 -5.42 5.03
C SER A 76 2.71 -5.52 6.04
N MET A 77 3.87 -4.95 5.72
CA MET A 77 5.02 -4.91 6.63
C MET A 77 4.70 -4.17 7.93
N VAL A 78 4.00 -3.04 7.85
CA VAL A 78 3.58 -2.27 9.03
C VAL A 78 2.62 -3.08 9.91
N ALA A 79 1.68 -3.82 9.32
CA ALA A 79 0.78 -4.69 10.07
C ALA A 79 1.54 -5.80 10.81
N VAL A 80 2.45 -6.50 10.13
CA VAL A 80 3.30 -7.54 10.74
C VAL A 80 4.17 -6.98 11.87
N GLN A 81 4.75 -5.79 11.67
CA GLN A 81 5.55 -5.14 12.72
C GLN A 81 4.70 -4.73 13.92
N ARG A 82 3.49 -4.20 13.72
CA ARG A 82 2.55 -3.88 14.81
C ARG A 82 2.19 -5.12 15.62
N ASP A 83 1.85 -6.22 14.95
CA ASP A 83 1.55 -7.50 15.60
C ASP A 83 2.74 -7.99 16.43
N ARG A 84 3.96 -7.90 15.89
CA ARG A 84 5.18 -8.28 16.60
C ARG A 84 5.42 -7.41 17.83
N ILE A 85 5.26 -6.09 17.71
CA ILE A 85 5.37 -5.16 18.84
C ILE A 85 4.33 -5.50 19.90
N HIS A 86 3.08 -5.76 19.50
CA HIS A 86 2.02 -6.12 20.44
C HIS A 86 2.34 -7.38 21.23
N ARG A 87 2.79 -8.45 20.56
CA ARG A 87 3.23 -9.70 21.21
C ARG A 87 4.42 -9.48 22.13
N LEU A 88 5.40 -8.68 21.73
CA LEU A 88 6.57 -8.36 22.57
C LEU A 88 6.18 -7.55 23.80
N THR A 89 5.28 -6.59 23.65
CA THR A 89 4.75 -5.81 24.79
C THR A 89 4.02 -6.72 25.77
N GLN A 90 3.19 -7.64 25.27
CA GLN A 90 2.51 -8.63 26.10
C GLN A 90 3.52 -9.53 26.84
N ALA A 91 4.51 -10.07 26.12
CA ALA A 91 5.55 -10.92 26.72
C ALA A 91 6.37 -10.16 27.77
N ASN A 92 6.75 -8.91 27.51
CA ASN A 92 7.44 -8.07 28.48
C ASN A 92 6.60 -7.79 29.72
N GLY A 93 5.29 -7.62 29.57
CA GLY A 93 4.35 -7.52 30.70
C GLY A 93 4.41 -8.77 31.59
N ILE A 94 4.35 -9.96 30.97
CA ILE A 94 4.44 -11.25 31.68
C ILE A 94 5.80 -11.40 32.37
N PHE A 95 6.91 -11.03 31.73
CA PHE A 95 8.22 -11.11 32.35
C PHE A 95 8.37 -10.17 33.55
N ARG A 96 7.78 -8.97 33.49
CA ARG A 96 7.75 -8.07 34.65
C ARG A 96 6.98 -8.67 35.81
N GLN A 97 5.78 -9.21 35.55
CA GLN A 97 5.02 -9.96 36.56
C GLN A 97 5.86 -11.09 37.19
N GLN A 98 6.57 -11.88 36.37
CA GLN A 98 7.42 -12.96 36.87
C GLN A 98 8.58 -12.47 37.73
N VAL A 99 9.21 -11.34 37.36
CA VAL A 99 10.29 -10.74 38.15
C VAL A 99 9.76 -10.21 39.47
N ASP A 100 8.60 -9.53 39.47
CA ASP A 100 7.98 -8.98 40.67
C ASP A 100 7.53 -10.10 41.63
N LEU A 101 6.94 -11.18 41.11
CA LEU A 101 6.63 -12.37 41.90
C LEU A 101 7.89 -13.02 42.46
N ARG A 102 8.98 -13.14 41.69
CA ARG A 102 10.23 -13.73 42.17
C ARG A 102 10.93 -12.89 43.24
N ALA A 103 10.69 -11.57 43.23
CA ALA A 103 11.15 -10.68 44.29
C ALA A 103 10.36 -10.88 45.60
N MET A 104 9.14 -11.41 45.53
CA MET A 104 8.36 -11.83 46.68
C MET A 104 8.92 -13.15 47.24
N GLY A 105 9.09 -13.23 48.56
CA GLY A 105 9.60 -14.43 49.23
C GLY A 105 8.72 -15.66 48.98
N VAL A 106 9.33 -16.84 48.83
CA VAL A 106 8.62 -18.11 48.52
C VAL A 106 7.52 -18.41 49.54
N ASP A 107 7.80 -18.20 50.83
CA ASP A 107 6.82 -18.42 51.90
C ASP A 107 5.65 -17.42 51.82
N THR A 108 5.92 -16.17 51.43
CA THR A 108 4.91 -15.13 51.22
C THR A 108 4.00 -15.45 50.03
N LEU A 109 4.54 -16.01 48.95
CA LEU A 109 3.76 -16.44 47.79
C LEU A 109 2.88 -17.65 48.11
N VAL A 110 3.39 -18.63 48.85
CA VAL A 110 2.62 -19.81 49.28
C VAL A 110 1.47 -19.38 50.18
N LEU A 111 1.74 -18.54 51.20
CA LEU A 111 0.70 -17.98 52.06
C LEU A 111 -0.34 -17.15 51.29
N ALA A 112 0.10 -16.33 50.34
CA ALA A 112 -0.81 -15.54 49.51
C ALA A 112 -1.71 -16.44 48.65
N THR A 113 -1.15 -17.45 47.98
CA THR A 113 -1.92 -18.37 47.12
C THR A 113 -2.87 -19.26 47.91
N GLU A 114 -2.46 -19.77 49.08
CA GLU A 114 -3.32 -20.53 49.98
C GLU A 114 -4.45 -19.67 50.56
N GLY A 115 -4.14 -18.44 50.99
CA GLY A 115 -5.13 -17.49 51.50
C GLY A 115 -6.13 -17.02 50.44
N ILE A 116 -5.69 -16.85 49.18
CA ILE A 116 -6.59 -16.54 48.05
C ILE A 116 -7.50 -17.74 47.76
N ALA A 117 -6.95 -18.96 47.70
CA ALA A 117 -7.72 -20.17 47.41
C ALA A 117 -8.74 -20.53 48.50
N SER A 118 -8.42 -20.21 49.76
CA SER A 118 -9.31 -20.35 50.92
C SER A 118 -10.40 -19.26 50.97
N GLY A 119 -10.23 -18.17 50.19
CA GLY A 119 -11.10 -17.00 50.23
C GLY A 119 -10.82 -16.05 51.42
N ASP A 120 -9.77 -16.33 52.19
CA ASP A 120 -9.34 -15.53 53.34
C ASP A 120 -8.64 -14.22 52.92
N ILE A 121 -8.06 -14.20 51.71
CA ILE A 121 -7.43 -13.03 51.12
C ILE A 121 -8.25 -12.58 49.92
N ASN A 122 -8.87 -11.40 50.07
CA ASN A 122 -9.48 -10.71 48.95
C ASN A 122 -8.42 -9.83 48.26
N LEU A 123 -8.10 -10.18 47.01
CA LEU A 123 -7.13 -9.44 46.18
C LEU A 123 -7.54 -7.99 45.92
N ASP A 124 -8.84 -7.67 45.92
CA ASP A 124 -9.35 -6.32 45.68
C ASP A 124 -9.06 -5.34 46.83
N LEU A 125 -8.68 -5.86 48.00
CA LEU A 125 -8.31 -5.08 49.19
C LEU A 125 -6.80 -4.81 49.28
N LEU A 126 -6.00 -5.44 48.43
CA LEU A 126 -4.56 -5.24 48.38
C LEU A 126 -4.25 -4.18 47.31
N ASP A 127 -3.38 -3.20 47.65
CA ASP A 127 -2.87 -2.19 46.71
C ASP A 127 -1.84 -2.80 45.74
N LEU A 128 -2.27 -3.84 45.04
CA LEU A 128 -1.52 -4.53 44.01
C LEU A 128 -1.95 -3.96 42.66
N ASP A 129 -0.98 -3.80 41.77
CA ASP A 129 -1.27 -3.47 40.39
C ASP A 129 -2.06 -4.61 39.73
N GLN A 130 -2.91 -4.25 38.77
CA GLN A 130 -3.84 -5.20 38.11
C GLN A 130 -3.10 -6.42 37.53
N SER A 131 -1.89 -6.19 37.03
CA SER A 131 -1.04 -7.19 36.39
C SER A 131 -0.56 -8.25 37.40
N THR A 132 -0.22 -7.86 38.63
CA THR A 132 0.15 -8.79 39.71
C THR A 132 -1.05 -9.55 40.26
N ARG A 133 -2.23 -8.91 40.34
CA ARG A 133 -3.48 -9.58 40.73
C ARG A 133 -3.89 -10.68 39.76
N ASP A 134 -3.84 -10.41 38.45
CA ASP A 134 -4.18 -11.39 37.42
C ASP A 134 -3.23 -12.60 37.45
N ALA A 135 -1.96 -12.38 37.77
CA ALA A 135 -0.97 -13.46 37.89
C ALA A 135 -1.17 -14.34 39.14
N LEU A 136 -1.55 -13.74 40.28
CA LEU A 136 -1.89 -14.46 41.52
C LEU A 136 -3.24 -15.19 41.45
N ALA A 137 -4.16 -14.73 40.59
CA ALA A 137 -5.47 -15.34 40.36
C ALA A 137 -5.44 -16.52 39.36
N GLN A 138 -4.35 -16.72 38.61
CA GLN A 138 -4.20 -17.81 37.62
C GLN A 138 -3.20 -18.93 37.98
N PRO A 139 -3.16 -19.48 39.21
CA PRO A 139 -2.26 -20.59 39.52
C PRO A 139 -2.62 -21.89 38.75
N GLN A 140 -3.85 -22.01 38.23
CA GLN A 140 -4.36 -23.25 37.61
C GLN A 140 -3.84 -23.58 36.21
N GLN A 141 -3.25 -22.63 35.45
CA GLN A 141 -2.73 -22.95 34.11
C GLN A 141 -1.41 -23.75 34.11
N LEU A 142 -0.73 -23.87 35.25
CA LEU A 142 0.45 -24.73 35.40
C LEU A 142 0.11 -26.15 35.89
N ASP A 143 -1.07 -26.35 36.49
CA ASP A 143 -1.49 -27.63 37.08
C ASP A 143 -2.17 -28.58 36.08
N ALA A 144 -2.72 -28.07 34.96
CA ALA A 144 -3.38 -28.91 33.96
C ALA A 144 -2.42 -29.83 33.16
N ALA A 145 -1.09 -29.64 33.27
CA ALA A 145 -0.09 -30.43 32.55
C ALA A 145 0.55 -31.56 33.38
N ALA A 146 0.21 -31.71 34.67
CA ALA A 146 0.85 -32.74 35.49
C ALA A 146 -0.07 -33.24 36.61
N GLY A 147 -0.73 -34.36 36.33
CA GLY A 147 -1.47 -35.12 37.34
C GLY A 147 -0.70 -35.28 38.64
N VAL A 148 -1.40 -34.88 39.70
CA VAL A 148 -1.36 -35.31 41.11
C VAL A 148 -0.08 -36.03 41.58
N SER A 149 0.52 -35.36 42.58
CA SER A 149 1.55 -35.82 43.53
C SER A 149 2.99 -35.36 43.21
N LYS A 150 3.50 -34.53 44.13
CA LYS A 150 4.85 -33.94 44.28
C LYS A 150 5.12 -32.58 43.59
N PRO A 151 4.44 -31.48 44.01
CA PRO A 151 4.82 -30.11 43.64
C PRO A 151 6.22 -29.70 44.14
N LEU A 152 6.60 -30.15 45.34
CA LEU A 152 7.84 -29.78 46.03
C LEU A 152 9.13 -30.29 45.36
N GLU A 153 9.11 -31.51 44.81
CA GLU A 153 10.26 -32.09 44.10
C GLU A 153 10.44 -31.48 42.71
N LYS A 154 9.34 -31.09 42.06
CA LYS A 154 9.37 -30.52 40.71
C LYS A 154 9.90 -29.08 40.72
N LEU A 155 9.50 -28.28 41.71
CA LEU A 155 10.04 -26.92 41.91
C LEU A 155 11.54 -26.95 42.20
N LYS A 156 12.02 -27.86 43.05
CA LYS A 156 13.47 -28.05 43.28
C LYS A 156 14.22 -28.40 41.98
N ARG A 157 13.62 -29.24 41.13
CA ARG A 157 14.24 -29.70 39.87
C ARG A 157 14.27 -28.63 38.77
N ILE A 158 13.30 -27.72 38.77
CA ILE A 158 13.24 -26.57 37.83
C ILE A 158 14.25 -25.50 38.25
N ILE A 159 14.41 -25.25 39.55
CA ILE A 159 15.37 -24.26 40.08
C ILE A 159 16.82 -24.77 40.01
N ALA A 160 17.05 -26.09 40.10
CA ALA A 160 18.39 -26.69 40.09
C ALA A 160 18.98 -26.98 38.69
N LYS A 161 18.29 -26.66 37.59
CA LYS A 161 18.85 -26.87 36.22
C LYS A 161 19.79 -25.72 35.86
N PRO A 162 21.12 -25.93 35.73
CA PRO A 162 22.01 -24.91 35.22
C PRO A 162 21.75 -24.70 33.72
N ILE A 163 21.56 -23.44 33.33
CA ILE A 163 21.50 -23.03 31.93
C ILE A 163 22.90 -23.29 31.33
N LYS A 164 23.02 -24.33 30.48
CA LYS A 164 24.19 -24.48 29.62
C LYS A 164 24.19 -23.33 28.63
N ARG A 165 25.15 -22.42 28.80
CA ARG A 165 25.44 -21.36 27.83
C ARG A 165 25.99 -22.01 26.56
N LEU A 166 25.29 -21.83 25.44
CA LEU A 166 25.81 -21.90 24.08
C LEU A 166 25.84 -20.47 23.55
#